data_AF-A0A7C8I7Q1-F1
#
_entry.id   AF-A0A7C8I7Q1-F1
#
_cell.length_a   1.000
_cell.length_b   1.000
_cell.length_c   1.000
_cell.angle_alpha   90.00
_cell.angle_beta   90.00
_cell.angle_gamma   90.00
#
_symmetry.space_group_name_H-M   'P 1'
#
loop_
_entity.id
_entity.type
_entity.pdbx_description
1 polymer ?
#
loop_
_entity_poly.entity_id
_entity_poly.type
_entity_poly.pdbx_seq_one_letter_code
_entity_poly.pdbx_strand_id
1 'polypeptide(L)' 'CKWGNFRTTTVKRDHITSHIRVHVPLKPHKCEFCGNALKRPQDLKKHVKTH' A
#
# COMPACT_ATOMS: atom_id res chain seq x y z
N CYS A 1 13.25 2.03 -8.94
CA CYS A 1 12.79 0.63 -8.77
C CYS A 1 12.67 -0.02 -10.14
N LYS A 2 13.05 -1.30 -10.34
CA LYS A 2 12.93 -2.01 -11.64
C LYS A 2 11.51 -2.59 -11.85
N TRP A 3 10.46 -1.91 -11.40
CA TRP A 3 9.08 -2.30 -11.68
C TRP A 3 8.63 -1.56 -12.97
N GLY A 4 8.91 -2.13 -14.14
CA GLY A 4 8.60 -1.56 -15.45
C GLY A 4 9.55 -0.47 -15.96
N ASN A 5 9.07 0.43 -16.83
CA ASN A 5 9.84 1.45 -17.58
C ASN A 5 10.13 2.77 -16.81
N PHE A 6 9.96 2.82 -15.49
CA PHE A 6 10.18 4.05 -14.72
C PHE A 6 11.58 4.07 -14.09
N ARG A 7 12.50 4.86 -14.67
CA ARG A 7 13.85 5.08 -14.13
C ARG A 7 13.81 6.13 -13.02
N THR A 8 13.90 5.69 -11.76
CA THR A 8 14.23 6.57 -10.63
C THR A 8 15.60 6.20 -10.07
N THR A 9 16.55 7.14 -10.15
CA THR A 9 17.94 7.03 -9.69
C THR A 9 18.17 7.93 -8.48
N THR A 10 17.53 7.64 -7.34
CA THR A 10 17.79 8.40 -6.09
C THR A 10 18.48 7.50 -5.05
N VAL A 11 19.63 7.96 -4.56
CA VAL A 11 20.58 7.20 -3.70
C VAL A 11 20.22 7.31 -2.21
N LYS A 12 19.03 7.81 -1.84
CA LYS A 12 18.59 7.94 -0.43
C LYS A 12 17.55 6.87 -0.06
N ARG A 13 17.82 6.10 0.99
CA ARG A 13 16.97 4.99 1.50
C ARG A 13 15.55 5.44 1.88
N ASP A 14 15.40 6.64 2.44
CA ASP A 14 14.10 7.21 2.81
C ASP A 14 13.22 7.51 1.59
N HIS A 15 13.87 7.94 0.50
CA HIS A 15 13.17 8.26 -0.76
C HIS A 15 12.70 6.98 -1.45
N ILE A 16 13.44 5.88 -1.33
CA ILE A 16 13.02 4.56 -1.80
C ILE A 16 11.78 4.10 -1.03
N THR A 17 11.76 4.26 0.30
CA THR A 17 10.61 3.87 1.15
C THR A 17 9.34 4.67 0.81
N SER A 18 9.48 5.94 0.45
CA SER A 18 8.37 6.75 -0.06
C SER A 18 7.94 6.33 -1.47
N HIS A 19 8.91 6.08 -2.36
CA HIS A 19 8.67 5.65 -3.74
C HIS A 19 7.93 4.31 -3.84
N ILE A 20 8.24 3.33 -2.98
CA ILE A 20 7.51 2.05 -2.97
C ILE A 20 6.06 2.19 -2.50
N ARG A 21 5.67 3.26 -1.79
CA ARG A 21 4.26 3.50 -1.40
C ARG A 21 3.36 3.84 -2.59
N VAL A 22 3.96 4.28 -3.70
CA VAL A 22 3.25 4.54 -4.95
C VAL A 22 2.97 3.22 -5.68
N HIS A 23 3.89 2.25 -5.57
CA HIS A 23 3.72 0.91 -6.13
C HIS A 23 2.83 0.02 -5.26
N VAL A 24 2.99 0.10 -3.94
CA VAL A 24 2.20 -0.63 -2.96
C VAL A 24 1.30 0.39 -2.28
N PRO A 25 -0.01 0.44 -2.59
CA PRO A 25 -0.93 1.21 -1.77
C PRO A 25 -0.86 0.61 -0.36
N LEU A 26 -0.07 1.27 0.51
CA LEU A 26 0.11 0.93 1.91
C LEU A 26 -1.20 1.19 2.61
N LYS A 27 -2.06 0.19 2.45
CA LYS A 27 -3.31 0.03 3.13
C LYS A 27 -3.00 -1.06 4.16
N PRO A 28 -2.43 -0.71 5.32
CA PRO A 28 -1.93 -1.68 6.29
C PRO A 28 -3.04 -2.59 6.82
N HIS A 29 -4.31 -2.21 6.60
CA HIS A 29 -5.47 -2.94 7.05
C HIS A 29 -6.04 -3.76 5.90
N LYS A 30 -5.50 -4.97 5.70
CA LYS A 30 -6.01 -5.93 4.72
C LYS A 30 -7.18 -6.72 5.31
N CYS A 31 -8.24 -6.87 4.52
CA CYS A 31 -9.37 -7.74 4.83
C CYS A 31 -8.98 -9.19 4.57
N GLU A 32 -9.19 -10.06 5.56
CA GLU A 32 -8.88 -11.48 5.45
C GLU A 32 -9.90 -12.25 4.60
N PHE A 33 -11.12 -11.73 4.44
CA PHE A 33 -12.19 -12.38 3.69
C PHE A 33 -12.09 -12.21 2.17
N CYS A 34 -11.73 -11.00 1.71
CA CYS A 34 -11.67 -10.69 0.27
C CYS A 34 -10.32 -10.13 -0.19
N GLY A 35 -9.35 -9.96 0.71
CA GLY A 35 -8.03 -9.42 0.40
C GLY A 35 -8.01 -7.91 0.14
N ASN A 36 -9.15 -7.21 0.24
CA ASN A 36 -9.21 -5.76 0.08
C ASN A 36 -8.44 -5.06 1.18
N ALA A 37 -7.52 -4.19 0.79
CA ALA A 37 -6.80 -3.38 1.75
C ALA A 37 -7.51 -2.02 1.91
N LEU A 38 -7.55 -1.51 3.14
CA LEU A 38 -8.07 -0.19 3.54
C LEU A 38 -7.00 0.64 4.25
N LYS A 39 -7.10 1.97 4.13
CA LYS A 39 -6.11 2.92 4.65
C LYS A 39 -6.17 3.09 6.17
N ARG A 40 -7.33 2.86 6.78
CA ARG A 40 -7.56 3.10 8.21
C ARG A 40 -8.25 1.90 8.87
N PRO A 41 -8.01 1.64 10.16
CA PRO A 41 -8.57 0.47 10.84
C PRO A 41 -10.10 0.58 11.02
N GLN A 42 -10.64 1.79 11.20
CA GLN A 42 -12.09 2.01 11.30
C GLN A 42 -12.82 1.68 10.00
N ASP A 43 -12.17 1.92 8.85
CA ASP A 43 -12.74 1.62 7.54
C ASP A 43 -12.75 0.10 7.34
N LEU A 44 -11.68 -0.60 7.75
CA LEU A 44 -11.65 -2.06 7.77
C LEU A 44 -12.73 -2.64 8.67
N LYS A 45 -12.91 -2.10 9.88
CA LYS A 45 -13.94 -2.58 10.81
C LYS A 45 -15.35 -2.42 10.24
N LYS A 46 -15.64 -1.31 9.56
CA LYS A 46 -16.93 -1.11 8.88
C LYS A 46 -17.07 -2.06 7.68
N HIS A 47 -16.02 -2.18 6.88
CA HIS A 47 -15.97 -3.07 5.72
C HIS A 47 -16.23 -4.54 6.08
N VAL A 48 -15.61 -5.04 7.16
CA VAL A 48 -15.81 -6.42 7.63
C VAL A 48 -17.21 -6.64 8.20
N LYS A 49 -17.85 -5.61 8.74
CA LYS A 49 -19.26 -5.70 9.16
C LYS A 49 -20.24 -5.79 8.00
N THR A 50 -19.86 -5.29 6.82
CA THR A 50 -20.68 -5.31 5.60
C THR A 50 -20.36 -6.47 4.67
N HIS A 51 -19.37 -7.30 5.03
CA HIS A 51 -19.18 -8.58 4.38
C HIS A 51 -20.37 -9.50 4.65
#